data_AF-A0A9Q0MP13-F1
#
_entry.id   AF-A0A9Q0MP13-F1
#
_cell.length_a   1.000
_cell.length_b   1.000
_cell.length_c   1.000
_cell.angle_alpha   90.00
_cell.angle_beta   90.00
_cell.angle_gamma   90.00
#
_symmetry.space_group_name_H-M   'P 1'
#
loop_
_entity.id
_entity.type
_entity.pdbx_description
1 polymer ?
#
loop_
_entity_poly.entity_id
_entity_poly.type
_entity_poly.pdbx_seq_one_letter_code
_entity_poly.pdbx_strand_id
1 'polypeptide(L)'
;PRLLETLLQGINNHNQFREILIIEALPLINASPPELPSVMVNRIMAICFEYYICQMFKENCDLTTINEYWTKIFEVLDLCGRIMKWEPFLPYNRNEYMSSVRMKVDDVELDYVLVEGFKDNESKRRKADALLEPPRITVYYPCNKETPICFVTAAQCWQLLHSNEILQIDFGQLLINVPVKMWLNRFLVDLAVYLGRNDEALNILKDSKLSNLEKNLRNLSFTVSQPALNIQSFDFLMKILGDMPTHSGQWVKNLSMNCPGRHLLVLPLSRRAIIQYCTKILVTALKQKVMNDPTCTDSLLGNLLVLLQLDWPEEQPLAEYIFNIIQTKGHFIYLQFTNYIICVDMIEQFMSMWYSHGGEVHLEFSPAQANLPSKRIGTRGADKGVKDDFKQIIKQQILK
;
A
#
# COMPACT_ATOMS: atom_id res chain seq x y z
N PRO A 1 -38.74 -13.01 -28.42
CA PRO A 1 -38.75 -14.31 -27.71
C PRO A 1 -38.74 -15.53 -28.65
N ARG A 2 -39.78 -15.75 -29.47
CA ARG A 2 -39.86 -16.94 -30.36
C ARG A 2 -38.71 -17.05 -31.36
N LEU A 3 -38.32 -15.94 -31.99
CA LEU A 3 -37.16 -15.90 -32.88
C LEU A 3 -35.89 -16.41 -32.18
N LEU A 4 -35.66 -15.99 -30.93
CA LEU A 4 -34.49 -16.40 -30.15
C LEU A 4 -34.55 -17.89 -29.78
N GLU A 5 -35.73 -18.45 -29.51
CA GLU A 5 -35.88 -19.88 -29.25
C GLU A 5 -35.52 -20.69 -30.48
N THR A 6 -35.98 -20.25 -31.66
CA THR A 6 -35.65 -20.87 -32.94
C THR A 6 -34.14 -20.81 -33.22
N LEU A 7 -33.50 -19.65 -33.01
CA LEU A 7 -32.06 -19.51 -33.17
C LEU A 7 -31.29 -20.43 -32.20
N LEU A 8 -31.64 -20.44 -30.92
CA LEU A 8 -30.97 -21.27 -29.91
C LEU A 8 -31.11 -22.77 -30.14
N GLN A 9 -32.24 -23.22 -30.70
CA GLN A 9 -32.44 -24.61 -31.11
C GLN A 9 -31.63 -24.95 -32.38
N GLY A 10 -31.51 -24.00 -33.31
CA GLY A 10 -30.78 -24.18 -34.57
C GLY A 10 -29.25 -24.20 -34.44
N ILE A 11 -28.70 -23.60 -33.39
CA ILE A 11 -27.23 -23.47 -33.18
C ILE A 11 -26.52 -24.82 -33.07
N ASN A 12 -27.18 -25.84 -32.54
CA ASN A 12 -26.59 -27.19 -32.47
C ASN A 12 -26.47 -27.86 -33.86
N ASN A 13 -27.21 -27.37 -34.85
CA ASN A 13 -27.32 -27.98 -36.18
C ASN A 13 -26.52 -27.21 -37.25
N HIS A 14 -26.45 -25.88 -37.17
CA HIS A 14 -25.71 -25.05 -38.13
C HIS A 14 -25.05 -23.82 -37.48
N ASN A 15 -23.76 -23.61 -37.77
CA ASN A 15 -23.00 -22.44 -37.32
C ASN A 15 -23.58 -21.09 -37.77
N GLN A 16 -24.34 -21.04 -38.86
CA GLN A 16 -24.99 -19.82 -39.35
C GLN A 16 -25.97 -19.23 -38.33
N PHE A 17 -26.67 -20.06 -37.54
CA PHE A 17 -27.56 -19.55 -36.49
C PHE A 17 -26.80 -18.83 -35.37
N ARG A 18 -25.53 -19.18 -35.15
CA ARG A 18 -24.65 -18.53 -34.18
C ARG A 18 -24.29 -17.12 -34.66
N GLU A 19 -23.96 -16.96 -35.94
CA GLU A 19 -23.67 -15.65 -36.53
C GLU A 19 -24.90 -14.75 -36.56
N ILE A 20 -26.07 -15.28 -36.95
CA ILE A 20 -27.33 -14.51 -36.95
C ILE A 20 -27.70 -14.07 -35.52
N LEU A 21 -27.51 -14.94 -34.52
CA LEU A 21 -27.76 -14.57 -33.12
C LEU A 21 -26.88 -13.38 -32.69
N ILE A 22 -25.60 -13.40 -33.05
CA ILE A 22 -24.60 -12.46 -32.54
C ILE A 22 -24.60 -11.14 -33.32
N ILE A 23 -24.68 -11.21 -34.65
CA ILE A 23 -24.56 -10.05 -35.54
C ILE A 23 -25.91 -9.33 -35.68
N GLU A 24 -27.01 -10.07 -35.78
CA GLU A 24 -28.33 -9.49 -36.11
C GLU A 24 -29.26 -9.42 -34.90
N ALA A 25 -29.40 -10.53 -34.16
CA ALA A 25 -30.37 -10.57 -33.07
C ALA A 25 -29.89 -9.81 -31.83
N LEU A 26 -28.61 -9.90 -31.46
CA LEU A 26 -28.08 -9.28 -30.25
C LEU A 26 -28.25 -7.75 -30.20
N PRO A 27 -27.95 -6.99 -31.28
CA PRO A 27 -28.18 -5.55 -31.31
C PRO A 27 -29.66 -5.18 -31.13
N LEU A 28 -30.58 -5.97 -31.69
CA LEU A 28 -32.03 -5.75 -31.56
C LEU A 28 -32.50 -5.97 -30.12
N ILE A 29 -31.98 -7.01 -29.45
CA ILE A 29 -32.26 -7.29 -28.02
C ILE A 29 -31.69 -6.17 -27.16
N ASN A 30 -30.50 -5.65 -27.49
CA ASN A 30 -29.86 -4.59 -26.71
C ASN A 30 -30.64 -3.26 -26.77
N ALA A 31 -31.19 -2.93 -27.94
CA ALA A 31 -32.02 -1.74 -28.14
C ALA A 31 -33.37 -1.83 -27.42
N SER A 32 -33.94 -3.03 -27.31
CA SER A 32 -35.22 -3.26 -26.62
C SER A 32 -35.21 -4.62 -25.90
N PRO A 33 -34.74 -4.68 -24.64
CA PRO A 33 -34.59 -5.92 -23.89
C PRO A 33 -35.95 -6.61 -23.69
N PRO A 34 -36.17 -7.80 -24.25
CA PRO A 34 -37.40 -8.56 -24.03
C PRO A 34 -37.34 -9.29 -22.68
N GLU A 35 -38.50 -9.57 -22.09
CA GLU A 35 -38.57 -10.52 -20.98
C GLU A 35 -38.28 -11.93 -21.50
N LEU A 36 -37.23 -12.56 -20.96
CA LEU A 36 -36.78 -13.89 -21.34
C LEU A 36 -36.62 -14.77 -20.10
N PRO A 37 -36.91 -16.08 -20.20
CA PRO A 37 -36.60 -17.02 -19.13
C PRO A 37 -35.10 -17.07 -18.83
N SER A 38 -34.72 -17.20 -17.56
CA SER A 38 -33.31 -17.21 -17.12
C SER A 38 -32.44 -18.25 -17.84
N VAL A 39 -32.98 -19.44 -18.08
CA VAL A 39 -32.31 -20.51 -18.84
C VAL A 39 -31.93 -20.06 -20.24
N MET A 40 -32.80 -19.28 -20.88
CA MET A 40 -32.59 -18.77 -22.22
C MET A 40 -31.53 -17.68 -22.24
N VAL A 41 -31.58 -16.76 -21.26
CA VAL A 41 -30.59 -15.69 -21.10
C VAL A 41 -29.19 -16.26 -20.83
N ASN A 42 -29.08 -17.26 -19.95
CA ASN A 42 -27.82 -17.97 -19.68
C ASN A 42 -27.26 -18.64 -20.93
N ARG A 43 -28.13 -19.24 -21.75
CA ARG A 43 -27.72 -19.90 -22.99
C ARG A 43 -27.24 -18.90 -24.03
N ILE A 44 -27.91 -17.76 -24.17
CA ILE A 44 -27.45 -16.64 -25.02
C ILE A 44 -26.08 -16.15 -24.55
N MET A 45 -25.92 -15.90 -23.25
CA MET A 45 -24.67 -15.43 -22.65
C MET A 45 -23.51 -16.40 -22.94
N ALA A 46 -23.70 -17.70 -22.67
CA ALA A 46 -22.68 -18.72 -22.91
C ALA A 46 -22.26 -18.78 -24.39
N ILE A 47 -23.22 -18.78 -25.32
CA ILE A 47 -22.94 -18.87 -26.76
C ILE A 47 -22.17 -17.64 -27.24
N CYS A 48 -22.53 -16.44 -26.76
CA CYS A 48 -21.88 -15.19 -27.14
C CYS A 48 -20.46 -15.09 -26.55
N PHE A 49 -20.28 -15.47 -25.28
CA PHE A 49 -18.97 -15.47 -24.64
C PHE A 49 -18.03 -16.43 -25.35
N GLU A 50 -18.46 -17.67 -25.55
CA GLU A 50 -17.65 -18.67 -26.26
C GLU A 50 -17.30 -18.17 -27.68
N TYR A 51 -18.22 -17.54 -28.40
CA TYR A 51 -17.92 -16.96 -29.72
C TYR A 51 -16.83 -15.90 -29.65
N TYR A 52 -17.00 -14.84 -28.84
CA TYR A 52 -16.05 -13.73 -28.78
C TYR A 52 -14.70 -14.18 -28.23
N ILE A 53 -14.68 -15.05 -27.22
CA ILE A 53 -13.47 -15.68 -26.70
C ILE A 53 -12.75 -16.44 -27.82
N CYS A 54 -13.44 -17.30 -28.57
CA CYS A 54 -12.84 -18.02 -29.69
C CYS A 54 -12.28 -17.08 -30.77
N GLN A 55 -12.92 -15.94 -31.07
CA GLN A 55 -12.42 -14.96 -32.04
C GLN A 55 -11.17 -14.24 -31.54
N MET A 56 -11.10 -13.90 -30.26
CA MET A 56 -9.93 -13.27 -29.66
C MET A 56 -8.68 -14.14 -29.72
N PHE A 57 -8.85 -15.46 -29.71
CA PHE A 57 -7.76 -16.43 -29.68
C PHE A 57 -7.43 -17.04 -31.05
N LYS A 58 -7.95 -16.49 -32.16
CA LYS A 58 -7.49 -16.87 -33.51
C LYS A 58 -6.09 -16.33 -33.78
N GLU A 59 -5.26 -17.15 -34.44
CA GLU A 59 -3.95 -16.71 -34.96
C GLU A 59 -4.18 -15.49 -35.87
N ASN A 60 -3.54 -14.35 -35.54
CA ASN A 60 -3.63 -13.02 -36.20
C ASN A 60 -4.54 -11.95 -35.57
N CYS A 61 -5.05 -12.12 -34.35
CA CYS A 61 -5.82 -11.06 -33.68
C CYS A 61 -4.90 -10.01 -33.02
N ASP A 62 -5.03 -8.74 -33.38
CA ASP A 62 -4.26 -7.64 -32.77
C ASP A 62 -4.90 -7.12 -31.46
N LEU A 63 -4.12 -6.37 -30.67
CA LEU A 63 -4.56 -5.84 -29.37
C LEU A 63 -5.81 -4.96 -29.46
N THR A 64 -5.98 -4.23 -30.56
CA THR A 64 -7.16 -3.39 -30.84
C THR A 64 -8.41 -4.24 -31.02
N THR A 65 -8.34 -5.29 -31.84
CA THR A 65 -9.45 -6.21 -32.10
C THR A 65 -9.80 -7.02 -30.84
N ILE A 66 -8.80 -7.43 -30.05
CA ILE A 66 -9.00 -8.08 -28.75
C ILE A 66 -9.79 -7.17 -27.79
N ASN A 67 -9.49 -5.87 -27.78
CA ASN A 67 -10.22 -4.90 -26.95
C ASN A 67 -11.67 -4.69 -27.42
N GLU A 68 -11.91 -4.70 -28.73
CA GLU A 68 -13.27 -4.65 -29.28
C GLU A 68 -14.10 -5.87 -28.86
N TYR A 69 -13.53 -7.08 -28.93
CA TYR A 69 -14.23 -8.29 -28.48
C TYR A 69 -14.50 -8.32 -26.98
N TRP A 70 -13.57 -7.83 -26.15
CA TRP A 70 -13.84 -7.63 -24.73
C TRP A 70 -14.99 -6.66 -24.50
N THR A 71 -15.04 -5.56 -25.25
CA THR A 71 -16.14 -4.60 -25.19
C THR A 71 -17.47 -5.30 -25.51
N LYS A 72 -17.50 -6.16 -26.54
CA LYS A 72 -18.68 -6.95 -26.89
C LYS A 72 -19.09 -7.97 -25.83
N ILE A 73 -18.14 -8.65 -25.19
CA ILE A 73 -18.43 -9.54 -24.05
C ILE A 73 -19.09 -8.77 -22.91
N PHE A 74 -18.61 -7.56 -22.62
CA PHE A 74 -19.21 -6.72 -21.58
C PHE A 74 -20.58 -6.16 -21.97
N GLU A 75 -20.79 -5.76 -23.23
CA GLU A 75 -22.12 -5.40 -23.73
C GLU A 75 -23.13 -6.56 -23.57
N VAL A 76 -22.73 -7.80 -23.87
CA VAL A 76 -23.57 -9.00 -23.70
C VAL A 76 -23.88 -9.22 -22.22
N LEU A 77 -22.86 -9.14 -21.35
CA LEU A 77 -23.00 -9.38 -19.92
C LEU A 77 -23.88 -8.31 -19.26
N ASP A 78 -23.73 -7.04 -19.65
CA ASP A 78 -24.60 -5.94 -19.24
C ASP A 78 -26.05 -6.21 -19.66
N LEU A 79 -26.29 -6.48 -20.95
CA LEU A 79 -27.61 -6.78 -21.49
C LEU A 79 -28.31 -7.92 -20.75
N CYS A 80 -27.64 -9.06 -20.61
CA CYS A 80 -28.16 -10.21 -19.87
C CYS A 80 -28.36 -9.87 -18.39
N GLY A 81 -27.48 -9.06 -17.82
CA GLY A 81 -27.58 -8.51 -16.48
C GLY A 81 -28.85 -7.68 -16.29
N ARG A 82 -29.22 -6.81 -17.24
CA ARG A 82 -30.48 -6.04 -17.18
C ARG A 82 -31.70 -6.93 -17.21
N ILE A 83 -31.71 -7.90 -18.12
CA ILE A 83 -32.82 -8.86 -18.27
C ILE A 83 -32.99 -9.69 -16.99
N MET A 84 -31.89 -10.11 -16.36
CA MET A 84 -31.90 -10.94 -15.16
C MET A 84 -31.87 -10.14 -13.84
N LYS A 85 -31.80 -8.80 -13.92
CA LYS A 85 -31.69 -7.87 -12.79
C LYS A 85 -30.45 -8.12 -11.92
N TRP A 86 -29.34 -8.45 -12.56
CA TRP A 86 -28.03 -8.66 -11.93
C TRP A 86 -27.12 -7.43 -11.98
N GLU A 87 -27.58 -6.33 -12.58
CA GLU A 87 -26.85 -5.05 -12.66
C GLU A 87 -26.21 -4.60 -11.33
N PRO A 88 -26.88 -4.75 -10.15
CA PRO A 88 -26.27 -4.37 -8.86
C PRO A 88 -25.07 -5.24 -8.45
N PHE A 89 -24.88 -6.38 -9.10
CA PHE A 89 -23.85 -7.37 -8.79
C PHE A 89 -22.78 -7.47 -9.87
N LEU A 90 -22.88 -6.70 -10.97
CA LEU A 90 -21.89 -6.70 -12.03
C LEU A 90 -20.65 -5.88 -11.62
N PRO A 91 -19.48 -6.51 -11.49
CA PRO A 91 -18.27 -5.85 -11.03
C PRO A 91 -17.52 -5.26 -12.23
N TYR A 92 -18.04 -4.21 -12.87
CA TYR A 92 -17.22 -3.42 -13.79
C TYR A 92 -16.49 -2.36 -12.97
N ASN A 93 -15.17 -2.25 -13.00
CA ASN A 93 -14.34 -2.12 -14.19
C ASN A 93 -12.96 -2.82 -14.06
N ARG A 94 -12.73 -3.92 -14.80
CA ARG A 94 -11.43 -4.65 -14.84
C ARG A 94 -10.27 -3.74 -15.26
N ASN A 95 -10.53 -2.81 -16.17
CA ASN A 95 -9.50 -1.89 -16.65
C ASN A 95 -9.13 -0.89 -15.56
N GLU A 96 -10.00 -0.56 -14.61
CA GLU A 96 -9.66 0.34 -13.50
C GLU A 96 -8.74 -0.30 -12.48
N TYR A 97 -8.99 -1.52 -12.01
CA TYR A 97 -8.04 -2.18 -11.10
C TYR A 97 -6.67 -2.33 -11.79
N MET A 98 -6.64 -2.83 -13.03
CA MET A 98 -5.38 -3.07 -13.74
C MET A 98 -4.65 -1.78 -14.14
N SER A 99 -5.36 -0.74 -14.60
CA SER A 99 -4.77 0.58 -14.86
C SER A 99 -4.36 1.29 -13.59
N SER A 100 -5.04 1.06 -12.46
CA SER A 100 -4.68 1.68 -11.19
C SER A 100 -3.43 1.07 -10.53
N VAL A 101 -3.06 -0.16 -10.89
CA VAL A 101 -1.80 -0.79 -10.47
C VAL A 101 -0.61 -0.22 -11.27
N ARG A 102 -0.87 0.29 -12.48
CA ARG A 102 0.11 0.91 -13.40
C ARG A 102 -0.44 2.18 -14.00
N MET A 103 -0.20 3.31 -13.34
CA MET A 103 -0.69 4.60 -13.81
C MET A 103 0.40 5.39 -14.49
N LYS A 104 0.10 5.99 -15.64
CA LYS A 104 0.98 7.00 -16.25
C LYS A 104 0.72 8.35 -15.58
N VAL A 105 1.76 8.94 -15.02
CA VAL A 105 1.76 10.26 -14.37
C VAL A 105 2.92 11.03 -14.96
N ASP A 106 2.66 12.17 -15.60
CA ASP A 106 3.70 13.01 -16.22
C ASP A 106 4.69 12.20 -17.09
N ASP A 107 4.15 11.33 -17.96
CA ASP A 107 4.87 10.37 -18.83
C ASP A 107 5.68 9.26 -18.14
N VAL A 108 5.60 9.14 -16.80
CA VAL A 108 6.23 8.06 -16.04
C VAL A 108 5.19 7.02 -15.61
N GLU A 109 5.42 5.75 -15.96
CA GLU A 109 4.62 4.63 -15.46
C GLU A 109 4.95 4.38 -13.98
N LEU A 110 3.94 4.52 -13.11
CA LEU A 110 4.04 4.36 -11.66
C LEU A 110 3.31 3.07 -11.24
N ASP A 111 4.09 2.15 -10.68
CA ASP A 111 3.58 0.90 -10.09
C ASP A 111 3.15 1.10 -8.63
N TYR A 112 2.21 0.27 -8.16
CA TYR A 112 1.71 0.27 -6.78
C TYR A 112 1.81 -1.10 -6.11
N VAL A 113 2.06 -1.13 -4.80
CA VAL A 113 2.20 -2.35 -4.01
C VAL A 113 1.24 -2.37 -2.81
N LEU A 114 0.55 -3.48 -2.58
CA LEU A 114 -0.28 -3.65 -1.38
C LEU A 114 0.61 -4.10 -0.21
N VAL A 115 0.65 -3.31 0.86
CA VAL A 115 1.46 -3.55 2.06
C VAL A 115 0.66 -3.30 3.34
N GLU A 116 1.13 -3.83 4.47
CA GLU A 116 0.57 -3.52 5.79
C GLU A 116 0.81 -2.05 6.17
N GLY A 117 -0.22 -1.38 6.67
CA GLY A 117 -0.17 -0.03 7.22
C GLY A 117 0.01 -0.02 8.74
N PHE A 118 0.08 1.17 9.32
CA PHE A 118 0.35 1.35 10.76
C PHE A 118 -0.94 1.62 11.54
N LYS A 119 -0.91 1.32 12.85
CA LYS A 119 -1.97 1.64 13.79
C LYS A 119 -1.45 2.63 14.84
N ASP A 120 -2.20 3.71 15.06
CA ASP A 120 -1.78 4.78 15.97
C ASP A 120 -1.80 4.38 17.46
N ASN A 121 -2.66 3.43 17.83
CA ASN A 121 -2.78 2.94 19.19
C ASN A 121 -3.16 1.46 19.20
N GLU A 122 -2.47 0.66 20.01
CA GLU A 122 -2.99 -0.63 20.43
C GLU A 122 -4.19 -0.39 21.34
N SER A 123 -5.38 -0.24 20.76
CA SER A 123 -6.60 -0.48 21.52
C SER A 123 -6.47 -1.87 22.16
N LYS A 124 -6.76 -2.02 23.45
CA LYS A 124 -6.77 -3.28 24.24
C LYS A 124 -7.80 -4.31 23.74
N ARG A 125 -8.11 -4.34 22.44
CA ARG A 125 -8.93 -5.35 21.80
C ARG A 125 -8.07 -6.59 21.55
N ARG A 126 -8.66 -7.77 21.76
CA ARG A 126 -7.96 -9.04 21.53
C ARG A 126 -7.57 -9.13 20.06
N LYS A 127 -6.32 -9.52 19.75
CA LYS A 127 -5.85 -9.77 18.37
C LYS A 127 -6.78 -10.66 17.55
N ALA A 128 -7.52 -11.57 18.22
CA ALA A 128 -8.51 -12.45 17.60
C ALA A 128 -9.72 -11.72 17.01
N ASP A 129 -10.23 -10.68 17.68
CA ASP A 129 -11.42 -9.94 17.22
C ASP A 129 -11.09 -9.05 16.00
N ALA A 130 -9.85 -8.52 15.95
CA ALA A 130 -9.36 -7.72 14.83
C ALA A 130 -9.08 -8.53 13.55
N LEU A 131 -8.98 -9.86 13.64
CA LEU A 131 -8.81 -10.77 12.50
C LEU A 131 -10.14 -11.11 11.80
N LEU A 132 -11.28 -10.93 12.48
CA LEU A 132 -12.61 -11.19 11.93
C LEU A 132 -13.15 -10.02 11.10
N GLU A 133 -12.65 -8.81 11.30
CA GLU A 133 -13.09 -7.63 10.55
C GLU A 133 -12.29 -7.45 9.26
N PRO A 134 -12.96 -7.06 8.15
CA PRO A 134 -12.28 -6.83 6.88
C PRO A 134 -11.24 -5.70 7.02
N PRO A 135 -10.05 -5.84 6.39
CA PRO A 135 -9.05 -4.80 6.45
C PRO A 135 -9.52 -3.54 5.72
N ARG A 136 -9.17 -2.38 6.26
CA ARG A 136 -9.40 -1.10 5.58
C ARG A 136 -8.20 -0.81 4.68
N ILE A 137 -8.47 -0.53 3.40
CA ILE A 137 -7.43 -0.27 2.39
C ILE A 137 -7.40 1.23 2.08
N THR A 138 -6.23 1.85 2.22
CA THR A 138 -5.98 3.25 1.88
C THR A 138 -5.25 3.32 0.54
N VAL A 139 -5.67 4.26 -0.31
CA VAL A 139 -5.09 4.52 -1.64
C VAL A 139 -4.62 5.96 -1.75
N TYR A 140 -3.57 6.15 -2.55
CA TYR A 140 -2.93 7.44 -2.73
C TYR A 140 -3.04 7.90 -4.18
N TYR A 141 -3.40 9.16 -4.37
CA TYR A 141 -3.36 9.79 -5.69
C TYR A 141 -1.98 9.55 -6.34
N PRO A 142 -1.92 9.22 -7.65
CA PRO A 142 -3.03 9.19 -8.60
C PRO A 142 -3.88 7.91 -8.66
N CYS A 143 -3.65 6.91 -7.81
CA CYS A 143 -4.42 5.67 -7.78
C CYS A 143 -5.93 5.95 -7.70
N ASN A 144 -6.73 5.21 -8.47
CA ASN A 144 -8.18 5.34 -8.46
C ASN A 144 -8.71 5.03 -7.04
N LYS A 145 -9.64 5.86 -6.56
CA LYS A 145 -10.31 5.66 -5.26
C LYS A 145 -11.15 4.38 -5.22
N GLU A 146 -11.54 3.86 -6.38
CA GLU A 146 -12.34 2.63 -6.52
C GLU A 146 -11.50 1.36 -6.52
N THR A 147 -10.17 1.45 -6.67
CA THR A 147 -9.25 0.30 -6.67
C THR A 147 -9.45 -0.65 -5.49
N PRO A 148 -9.65 -0.18 -4.24
CA PRO A 148 -9.95 -1.05 -3.11
C PRO A 148 -11.25 -1.83 -3.27
N ILE A 149 -12.28 -1.18 -3.83
CA ILE A 149 -13.59 -1.79 -4.05
C ILE A 149 -13.42 -2.92 -5.06
N CYS A 150 -12.81 -2.64 -6.22
CA CYS A 150 -12.55 -3.64 -7.26
C CYS A 150 -11.74 -4.83 -6.73
N PHE A 151 -10.69 -4.55 -5.94
CA PHE A 151 -9.85 -5.59 -5.36
C PHE A 151 -10.62 -6.46 -4.34
N VAL A 152 -11.37 -5.85 -3.42
CA VAL A 152 -12.18 -6.58 -2.44
C VAL A 152 -13.22 -7.44 -3.13
N THR A 153 -13.87 -6.92 -4.18
CA THR A 153 -14.80 -7.70 -4.99
C THR A 153 -14.10 -8.88 -5.66
N ALA A 154 -12.93 -8.68 -6.26
CA ALA A 154 -12.16 -9.77 -6.85
C ALA A 154 -11.75 -10.84 -5.80
N ALA A 155 -11.38 -10.41 -4.59
CA ALA A 155 -11.08 -11.31 -3.47
C ALA A 155 -12.31 -12.14 -3.04
N GLN A 156 -13.49 -11.52 -2.97
CA GLN A 156 -14.74 -12.21 -2.67
C GLN A 156 -15.14 -13.20 -3.78
N CYS A 157 -15.02 -12.80 -5.05
CA CYS A 157 -15.25 -13.70 -6.18
C CYS A 157 -14.28 -14.88 -6.16
N TRP A 158 -13.00 -14.64 -5.85
CA TRP A 158 -12.01 -15.71 -5.70
C TRP A 158 -12.43 -16.70 -4.61
N GLN A 159 -12.83 -16.22 -3.43
CA GLN A 159 -13.31 -17.07 -2.34
C GLN A 159 -14.55 -17.87 -2.73
N LEU A 160 -15.49 -17.28 -3.47
CA LEU A 160 -16.69 -17.96 -3.96
C LEU A 160 -16.35 -19.06 -4.97
N LEU A 161 -15.46 -18.78 -5.93
CA LEU A 161 -15.01 -19.79 -6.91
C LEU A 161 -14.27 -20.96 -6.25
N HIS A 162 -13.75 -20.76 -5.04
CA HIS A 162 -13.07 -21.79 -4.25
C HIS A 162 -13.92 -22.30 -3.06
N SER A 163 -15.21 -21.95 -2.99
CA SER A 163 -16.07 -22.36 -1.87
C SER A 163 -16.54 -23.82 -1.97
N ASN A 164 -16.43 -24.43 -3.16
CA ASN A 164 -16.79 -25.82 -3.41
C ASN A 164 -15.83 -26.42 -4.44
N GLU A 165 -15.54 -27.71 -4.29
CA GLU A 165 -14.66 -28.49 -5.18
C GLU A 165 -15.06 -28.41 -6.65
N ILE A 166 -16.36 -28.44 -6.99
CA ILE A 166 -16.84 -28.37 -8.37
C ILE A 166 -16.43 -27.05 -9.02
N LEU A 167 -16.73 -25.92 -8.36
CA LEU A 167 -16.36 -24.59 -8.85
C LEU A 167 -14.84 -24.44 -8.95
N GLN A 168 -14.10 -24.99 -7.99
CA GLN A 168 -12.66 -24.94 -7.98
C GLN A 168 -12.05 -25.72 -9.17
N ILE A 169 -12.57 -26.92 -9.48
CA ILE A 169 -12.13 -27.73 -10.61
C ILE A 169 -12.44 -27.02 -11.93
N ASP A 170 -13.69 -26.57 -12.11
CA ASP A 170 -14.13 -25.90 -13.33
C ASP A 170 -13.35 -24.60 -13.57
N PHE A 171 -13.12 -23.82 -12.51
CA PHE A 171 -12.31 -22.61 -12.58
C PHE A 171 -10.83 -22.92 -12.84
N GLY A 172 -10.29 -23.99 -12.26
CA GLY A 172 -8.94 -24.47 -12.55
C GLY A 172 -8.75 -24.85 -14.02
N GLN A 173 -9.72 -25.56 -14.60
CA GLN A 173 -9.76 -25.88 -16.04
C GLN A 173 -9.80 -24.61 -16.89
N LEU A 174 -10.63 -23.63 -16.50
CA LEU A 174 -10.67 -22.33 -17.17
C LEU A 174 -9.30 -21.62 -17.13
N LEU A 175 -8.64 -21.59 -15.97
CA LEU A 175 -7.33 -20.94 -15.79
C LEU A 175 -6.21 -21.57 -16.63
N ILE A 176 -6.30 -22.87 -16.93
CA ILE A 176 -5.34 -23.54 -17.85
C ILE A 176 -5.50 -23.01 -19.27
N ASN A 177 -6.73 -22.72 -19.67
CA ASN A 177 -7.08 -22.28 -21.03
C ASN A 177 -6.97 -20.77 -21.23
N VAL A 178 -6.74 -19.99 -20.17
CA VAL A 178 -6.64 -18.53 -20.22
C VAL A 178 -5.24 -18.07 -19.79
N PRO A 179 -4.50 -17.29 -20.60
CA PRO A 179 -3.12 -16.88 -20.31
C PRO A 179 -3.04 -15.73 -19.29
N VAL A 180 -3.77 -15.83 -18.16
CA VAL A 180 -3.81 -14.81 -17.09
C VAL A 180 -2.76 -15.01 -16.01
N LYS A 181 -1.84 -15.98 -16.17
CA LYS A 181 -0.91 -16.44 -15.13
C LYS A 181 -0.08 -15.32 -14.48
N MET A 182 0.36 -14.33 -15.25
CA MET A 182 1.13 -13.20 -14.70
C MET A 182 0.28 -12.34 -13.76
N TRP A 183 -0.94 -12.01 -14.17
CA TRP A 183 -1.87 -11.20 -13.38
C TRP A 183 -2.40 -11.97 -12.18
N LEU A 184 -2.66 -13.26 -12.37
CA LEU A 184 -3.07 -14.17 -11.32
C LEU A 184 -2.02 -14.22 -10.21
N ASN A 185 -0.74 -14.39 -10.53
CA ASN A 185 0.32 -14.43 -9.52
C ASN A 185 0.39 -13.14 -8.70
N ARG A 186 0.27 -11.96 -9.31
CA ARG A 186 0.25 -10.68 -8.57
C ARG A 186 -0.98 -10.58 -7.67
N PHE A 187 -2.16 -10.90 -8.21
CA PHE A 187 -3.40 -10.92 -7.45
C PHE A 187 -3.34 -11.90 -6.27
N LEU A 188 -2.76 -13.08 -6.44
CA LEU A 188 -2.62 -14.08 -5.37
C LEU A 188 -1.71 -13.60 -4.23
N VAL A 189 -0.63 -12.87 -4.56
CA VAL A 189 0.19 -12.23 -3.54
C VAL A 189 -0.63 -11.18 -2.79
N ASP A 190 -1.32 -10.27 -3.51
CA ASP A 190 -2.16 -9.24 -2.89
C ASP A 190 -3.29 -9.85 -2.04
N LEU A 191 -3.89 -10.94 -2.50
CA LEU A 191 -4.91 -11.68 -1.79
C LEU A 191 -4.35 -12.29 -0.50
N ALA A 192 -3.17 -12.91 -0.54
CA ALA A 192 -2.53 -13.45 0.65
C ALA A 192 -2.22 -12.36 1.68
N VAL A 193 -1.74 -11.18 1.23
CA VAL A 193 -1.58 -10.00 2.10
C VAL A 193 -2.93 -9.54 2.67
N TYR A 194 -3.95 -9.43 1.82
CA TYR A 194 -5.31 -9.04 2.21
C TYR A 194 -5.94 -9.99 3.22
N LEU A 195 -5.64 -11.30 3.15
CA LEU A 195 -6.12 -12.30 4.11
C LEU A 195 -5.21 -12.42 5.35
N GLY A 196 -4.07 -11.76 5.38
CA GLY A 196 -3.11 -11.82 6.50
C GLY A 196 -2.33 -13.14 6.55
N ARG A 197 -2.24 -13.83 5.42
CA ARG A 197 -1.55 -15.12 5.28
C ARG A 197 -0.12 -14.90 4.81
N ASN A 198 0.71 -14.38 5.71
CA ASN A 198 2.09 -13.96 5.37
C ASN A 198 2.94 -15.14 4.85
N ASP A 199 2.80 -16.35 5.40
CA ASP A 199 3.54 -17.52 4.94
C ASP A 199 3.17 -17.92 3.50
N GLU A 200 1.89 -17.84 3.16
CA GLU A 200 1.39 -18.08 1.80
C GLU A 200 1.93 -17.02 0.84
N ALA A 201 1.86 -15.74 1.23
CA ALA A 201 2.40 -14.62 0.46
C ALA A 201 3.91 -14.77 0.20
N LEU A 202 4.69 -15.18 1.21
CA LEU A 202 6.12 -15.41 1.11
C LEU A 202 6.47 -16.52 0.11
N ASN A 203 5.70 -17.60 0.10
CA ASN A 203 5.93 -18.69 -0.84
C ASN A 203 5.63 -18.27 -2.28
N ILE A 204 4.51 -17.57 -2.51
CA ILE A 204 4.16 -17.07 -3.84
C ILE A 204 5.19 -16.02 -4.32
N LEU A 205 5.69 -15.17 -3.42
CA LEU A 205 6.67 -14.13 -3.73
C LEU A 205 7.99 -14.69 -4.26
N LYS A 206 8.46 -15.83 -3.74
CA LYS A 206 9.72 -16.48 -4.17
C LYS A 206 9.70 -16.79 -5.66
N ASP A 207 8.60 -17.38 -6.14
CA ASP A 207 8.45 -17.83 -7.53
C ASP A 207 7.86 -16.76 -8.46
N SER A 208 7.49 -15.59 -7.91
CA SER A 208 6.90 -14.49 -8.67
C SER A 208 7.94 -13.76 -9.55
N LYS A 209 7.49 -13.22 -10.69
CA LYS A 209 8.29 -12.34 -11.57
C LYS A 209 8.24 -10.85 -11.16
N LEU A 210 7.84 -10.56 -9.92
CA LEU A 210 7.79 -9.20 -9.38
C LEU A 210 9.21 -8.62 -9.22
N SER A 211 9.32 -7.30 -9.17
CA SER A 211 10.61 -6.63 -9.00
C SER A 211 11.22 -6.91 -7.62
N ASN A 212 12.54 -6.82 -7.50
CA ASN A 212 13.22 -6.99 -6.21
C ASN A 212 12.73 -5.96 -5.18
N LEU A 213 12.50 -4.72 -5.60
CA LEU A 213 11.94 -3.66 -4.77
C LEU A 213 10.57 -4.06 -4.20
N GLU A 214 9.63 -4.52 -5.04
CA GLU A 214 8.31 -4.97 -4.60
C GLU A 214 8.39 -6.13 -3.61
N LYS A 215 9.25 -7.12 -3.90
CA LYS A 215 9.46 -8.29 -3.02
C LYS A 215 9.98 -7.85 -1.65
N ASN A 216 11.02 -7.01 -1.63
CA ASN A 216 11.64 -6.56 -0.38
C ASN A 216 10.68 -5.66 0.43
N LEU A 217 9.90 -4.79 -0.21
CA LEU A 217 8.87 -3.98 0.45
C LEU A 217 7.78 -4.82 1.11
N ARG A 218 7.27 -5.84 0.42
CA ARG A 218 6.28 -6.75 0.99
C ARG A 218 6.85 -7.56 2.15
N ASN A 219 8.05 -8.11 2.00
CA ASN A 219 8.74 -8.83 3.07
C ASN A 219 8.94 -7.95 4.31
N LEU A 220 9.34 -6.70 4.11
CA LEU A 220 9.47 -5.73 5.18
C LEU A 220 8.12 -5.41 5.82
N SER A 221 7.05 -5.27 5.03
CA SER A 221 5.71 -4.94 5.54
C SER A 221 5.16 -5.98 6.53
N PHE A 222 5.54 -7.25 6.39
CA PHE A 222 5.12 -8.30 7.33
C PHE A 222 5.69 -8.12 8.74
N THR A 223 6.73 -7.30 8.87
CA THR A 223 7.36 -6.97 10.16
C THR A 223 6.64 -5.83 10.89
N VAL A 224 5.74 -5.09 10.24
CA VAL A 224 5.00 -3.94 10.82
C VAL A 224 4.19 -4.33 12.06
N SER A 225 3.67 -5.55 12.08
CA SER A 225 2.89 -6.09 13.20
C SER A 225 3.74 -6.72 14.32
N GLN A 226 5.05 -6.80 14.14
CA GLN A 226 5.97 -7.40 15.10
C GLN A 226 6.44 -6.36 16.12
N PRO A 227 6.65 -6.74 17.39
CA PRO A 227 7.04 -5.81 18.45
C PRO A 227 8.51 -5.35 18.37
N ALA A 228 9.31 -5.95 17.49
CA ALA A 228 10.70 -5.57 17.30
C ALA A 228 11.16 -5.88 15.88
N LEU A 229 12.03 -5.03 15.35
CA LEU A 229 12.73 -5.28 14.09
C LEU A 229 13.84 -6.30 14.33
N ASN A 230 13.90 -7.30 13.47
CA ASN A 230 14.95 -8.31 13.44
C ASN A 230 16.03 -7.94 12.40
N ILE A 231 17.17 -8.66 12.41
CA ILE A 231 18.29 -8.42 11.48
C ILE A 231 17.81 -8.48 10.02
N GLN A 232 16.95 -9.45 9.71
CA GLN A 232 16.39 -9.62 8.37
C GLN A 232 15.57 -8.39 7.90
N SER A 233 14.91 -7.69 8.83
CA SER A 233 14.19 -6.44 8.54
C SER A 233 15.15 -5.35 8.05
N PHE A 234 16.32 -5.25 8.69
CA PHE A 234 17.38 -4.33 8.28
C PHE A 234 17.99 -4.72 6.94
N ASP A 235 18.17 -6.01 6.67
CA ASP A 235 18.62 -6.48 5.36
C ASP A 235 17.65 -6.09 4.25
N PHE A 236 16.34 -6.19 4.50
CA PHE A 236 15.33 -5.72 3.54
C PHE A 236 15.36 -4.20 3.35
N LEU A 237 15.49 -3.43 4.43
CA LEU A 237 15.65 -1.97 4.35
C LEU A 237 16.85 -1.58 3.48
N MET A 238 18.01 -2.21 3.70
CA MET A 238 19.21 -1.93 2.91
C MET A 238 19.05 -2.29 1.43
N LYS A 239 18.37 -3.40 1.13
CA LYS A 239 18.06 -3.79 -0.26
C LYS A 239 17.09 -2.81 -0.92
N ILE A 240 16.05 -2.36 -0.21
CA ILE A 240 15.12 -1.34 -0.70
C ILE A 240 15.85 -0.05 -1.02
N LEU A 241 16.76 0.39 -0.14
CA LEU A 241 17.57 1.59 -0.36
C LEU A 241 18.50 1.45 -1.58
N GLY A 242 18.98 0.25 -1.87
CA GLY A 242 19.78 -0.05 -3.07
C GLY A 242 18.96 -0.02 -4.37
N ASP A 243 17.69 -0.42 -4.32
CA ASP A 243 16.79 -0.53 -5.46
C ASP A 243 15.80 0.67 -5.57
N MET A 244 16.17 1.84 -5.03
CA MET A 244 15.26 2.99 -4.96
C MET A 244 14.84 3.50 -6.35
N PRO A 245 13.55 3.82 -6.55
CA PRO A 245 13.09 4.44 -7.79
C PRO A 245 13.75 5.81 -8.04
N THR A 246 13.97 6.14 -9.31
CA THR A 246 14.49 7.44 -9.73
C THR A 246 13.43 8.55 -9.60
N HIS A 247 12.16 8.22 -9.80
CA HIS A 247 11.04 9.15 -9.66
C HIS A 247 10.78 9.49 -8.19
N SER A 248 10.74 10.79 -7.88
CA SER A 248 10.60 11.28 -6.50
C SER A 248 9.21 11.02 -5.90
N GLY A 249 8.14 11.25 -6.67
CA GLY A 249 6.76 11.16 -6.18
C GLY A 249 6.43 12.19 -5.10
N GLN A 250 5.40 11.87 -4.32
CA GLN A 250 4.87 12.71 -3.25
C GLN A 250 4.93 11.97 -1.91
N TRP A 251 4.96 12.74 -0.81
CA TRP A 251 4.74 12.22 0.52
C TRP A 251 3.27 11.78 0.65
N VAL A 252 3.05 10.62 1.27
CA VAL A 252 1.73 10.05 1.49
C VAL A 252 1.21 10.44 2.87
N LYS A 253 -0.10 10.65 2.99
CA LYS A 253 -0.77 10.99 4.25
C LYS A 253 -1.43 9.75 4.84
N ASN A 254 -1.79 9.74 6.12
CA ASN A 254 -2.55 8.62 6.70
C ASN A 254 -1.86 7.25 6.57
N LEU A 255 -0.52 7.21 6.70
CA LEU A 255 0.22 5.94 6.81
C LEU A 255 -0.26 5.14 8.03
N SER A 256 -0.54 5.86 9.11
CA SER A 256 -1.22 5.32 10.28
C SER A 256 -2.71 5.58 10.22
N MET A 257 -3.49 4.64 10.73
CA MET A 257 -4.92 4.83 10.91
C MET A 257 -5.43 4.05 12.12
N ASN A 258 -6.32 4.68 12.88
CA ASN A 258 -7.11 3.99 13.88
C ASN A 258 -8.32 3.32 13.21
N CYS A 259 -8.21 2.03 12.93
CA CYS A 259 -9.30 1.22 12.41
C CYS A 259 -9.46 -0.09 13.22
N PRO A 260 -10.69 -0.61 13.31
CA PRO A 260 -10.97 -1.75 14.17
C PRO A 260 -10.34 -3.07 13.64
N GLY A 261 -10.29 -3.26 12.31
CA GLY A 261 -9.53 -4.31 11.62
C GLY A 261 -8.08 -3.94 11.27
N ARG A 262 -7.43 -4.69 10.36
CA ARG A 262 -6.10 -4.34 9.82
C ARG A 262 -6.19 -3.12 8.89
N HIS A 263 -5.06 -2.42 8.76
CA HIS A 263 -4.90 -1.31 7.84
C HIS A 263 -3.95 -1.75 6.72
N LEU A 264 -4.38 -1.66 5.47
CA LEU A 264 -3.55 -1.94 4.31
C LEU A 264 -3.37 -0.69 3.46
N LEU A 265 -2.24 -0.59 2.78
CA LEU A 265 -1.86 0.54 1.94
C LEU A 265 -1.60 0.06 0.52
N VAL A 266 -2.21 0.73 -0.45
CA VAL A 266 -1.77 0.65 -1.85
C VAL A 266 -0.69 1.71 -2.03
N LEU A 267 0.54 1.34 -1.70
CA LEU A 267 1.69 2.24 -1.65
C LEU A 267 2.25 2.47 -3.06
N PRO A 268 2.40 3.72 -3.53
CA PRO A 268 3.07 4.01 -4.79
C PRO A 268 4.56 3.69 -4.69
N LEU A 269 5.11 3.04 -5.72
CA LEU A 269 6.55 2.76 -5.83
C LEU A 269 7.32 4.01 -6.28
N SER A 270 7.29 5.05 -5.44
CA SER A 270 8.02 6.30 -5.62
C SER A 270 9.01 6.52 -4.49
N ARG A 271 10.06 7.29 -4.75
CA ARG A 271 11.16 7.48 -3.79
C ARG A 271 10.67 8.03 -2.44
N ARG A 272 9.83 9.07 -2.44
CA ARG A 272 9.32 9.70 -1.22
C ARG A 272 8.39 8.78 -0.44
N ALA A 273 7.43 8.15 -1.10
CA ALA A 273 6.50 7.24 -0.42
C ALA A 273 7.21 6.05 0.23
N ILE A 274 8.20 5.47 -0.46
CA ILE A 274 9.00 4.36 0.06
C ILE A 274 9.85 4.81 1.25
N ILE A 275 10.57 5.94 1.14
CA ILE A 275 11.36 6.48 2.25
C ILE A 275 10.48 6.72 3.47
N GLN A 276 9.31 7.34 3.28
CA GLN A 276 8.37 7.61 4.36
C GLN A 276 7.88 6.33 5.03
N TYR A 277 7.48 5.34 4.23
CA TYR A 277 7.04 4.05 4.73
C TYR A 277 8.13 3.34 5.55
N CYS A 278 9.36 3.28 5.03
CA CYS A 278 10.51 2.69 5.73
C CYS A 278 10.85 3.44 7.02
N THR A 279 10.83 4.78 6.99
CA THR A 279 11.03 5.62 8.18
C THR A 279 9.95 5.33 9.22
N LYS A 280 8.68 5.21 8.83
CA LYS A 280 7.58 4.94 9.75
C LYS A 280 7.74 3.59 10.45
N ILE A 281 8.23 2.56 9.77
CA ILE A 281 8.58 1.26 10.38
C ILE A 281 9.63 1.44 11.48
N LEU A 282 10.70 2.19 11.19
CA LEU A 282 11.74 2.48 12.17
C LEU A 282 11.18 3.27 13.36
N VAL A 283 10.39 4.31 13.10
CA VAL A 283 9.73 5.11 14.15
C VAL A 283 8.85 4.23 15.02
N THR A 284 8.00 3.38 14.46
CA THR A 284 7.13 2.48 15.25
C THR A 284 7.94 1.56 16.15
N ALA A 285 9.03 0.97 15.65
CA ALA A 285 9.88 0.07 16.42
C ALA A 285 10.67 0.79 17.51
N LEU A 286 11.24 1.96 17.21
CA LEU A 286 12.02 2.75 18.17
C LEU A 286 11.12 3.41 19.22
N LYS A 287 9.92 3.86 18.84
CA LYS A 287 8.89 4.38 19.74
C LYS A 287 8.58 3.36 20.84
N GLN A 288 8.33 2.10 20.48
CA GLN A 288 8.07 1.06 21.46
C GLN A 288 9.23 0.87 22.44
N LYS A 289 10.48 0.94 21.97
CA LYS A 289 11.66 0.86 22.84
C LYS A 289 11.73 2.04 23.82
N VAL A 290 11.53 3.26 23.34
CA VAL A 290 11.58 4.48 24.17
C VAL A 290 10.44 4.50 25.19
N MET A 291 9.24 4.05 24.83
CA MET A 291 8.09 4.01 25.74
C MET A 291 8.23 2.92 26.82
N ASN A 292 8.93 1.82 26.53
CA ASN A 292 9.13 0.72 27.46
C ASN A 292 10.35 0.90 28.38
N ASP A 293 11.31 1.73 27.99
CA ASP A 293 12.56 1.96 28.73
C ASP A 293 12.92 3.46 28.81
N PRO A 294 12.66 4.11 29.96
CA PRO A 294 13.02 5.51 30.18
C PRO A 294 14.55 5.73 30.29
N THR A 295 15.36 4.66 30.42
CA THR A 295 16.83 4.72 30.48
C THR A 295 17.52 4.62 29.12
N CYS A 296 16.75 4.80 28.04
CA CYS A 296 17.23 4.87 26.66
C CYS A 296 18.46 5.75 26.45
N THR A 297 19.30 5.45 25.45
CA THR A 297 20.50 6.24 25.16
C THR A 297 20.17 7.56 24.44
N ASP A 298 21.02 8.58 24.60
CA ASP A 298 20.85 9.86 23.90
C ASP A 298 20.90 9.69 22.38
N SER A 299 21.76 8.81 21.88
CA SER A 299 21.78 8.45 20.45
C SER A 299 20.44 7.90 19.97
N LEU A 300 19.75 7.09 20.77
CA LEU A 300 18.43 6.57 20.42
C LEU A 300 17.39 7.70 20.35
N LEU A 301 17.36 8.57 21.36
CA LEU A 301 16.44 9.71 21.42
C LEU A 301 16.69 10.69 20.26
N GLY A 302 17.94 11.06 20.01
CA GLY A 302 18.33 11.95 18.91
C GLY A 302 18.04 11.36 17.54
N ASN A 303 18.37 10.09 17.30
CA ASN A 303 18.04 9.43 16.03
C ASN A 303 16.54 9.31 15.83
N LEU A 304 15.76 9.08 16.89
CA LEU A 304 14.30 9.07 16.79
C LEU A 304 13.79 10.47 16.42
N LEU A 305 14.24 11.53 17.09
CA LEU A 305 13.90 12.91 16.73
C LEU A 305 14.20 13.23 15.26
N VAL A 306 15.34 12.77 14.72
CA VAL A 306 15.67 12.92 13.30
C VAL A 306 14.57 12.32 12.41
N LEU A 307 14.13 11.10 12.70
CA LEU A 307 13.11 10.40 11.92
C LEU A 307 11.72 11.03 12.04
N LEU A 308 11.34 11.58 13.21
CA LEU A 308 10.03 12.19 13.43
C LEU A 308 9.80 13.44 12.56
N GLN A 309 10.87 14.11 12.12
CA GLN A 309 10.76 15.29 11.25
C GLN A 309 10.08 14.99 9.91
N LEU A 310 10.10 13.73 9.46
CA LEU A 310 9.54 13.35 8.16
C LEU A 310 8.02 13.46 8.10
N ASP A 311 7.35 13.10 9.19
CA ASP A 311 5.89 13.13 9.35
C ASP A 311 5.46 14.31 10.25
N TRP A 312 6.27 15.35 10.37
CA TRP A 312 5.92 16.54 11.16
C TRP A 312 4.71 17.27 10.53
N PRO A 313 3.70 17.73 11.31
CA PRO A 313 3.61 17.74 12.77
C PRO A 313 2.85 16.55 13.40
N GLU A 314 2.51 15.50 12.66
CA GLU A 314 1.74 14.36 13.20
C GLU A 314 2.47 13.67 14.36
N GLU A 315 3.80 13.65 14.34
CA GLU A 315 4.66 13.05 15.37
C GLU A 315 5.01 13.98 16.55
N GLN A 316 4.42 15.18 16.61
CA GLN A 316 4.67 16.14 17.71
C GLN A 316 4.48 15.53 19.11
N PRO A 317 3.42 14.75 19.41
CA PRO A 317 3.23 14.20 20.75
C PRO A 317 4.37 13.27 21.21
N LEU A 318 4.98 12.52 20.27
CA LEU A 318 6.12 11.65 20.57
C LEU A 318 7.40 12.48 20.78
N ALA A 319 7.59 13.55 20.00
CA ALA A 319 8.72 14.45 20.19
C ALA A 319 8.65 15.15 21.57
N GLU A 320 7.49 15.65 21.97
CA GLU A 320 7.25 16.22 23.30
C GLU A 320 7.58 15.22 24.42
N TYR A 321 7.18 13.96 24.25
CA TYR A 321 7.53 12.89 25.20
C TYR A 321 9.05 12.68 25.30
N ILE A 322 9.78 12.69 24.17
CA ILE A 322 11.24 12.60 24.14
C ILE A 322 11.89 13.79 24.85
N PHE A 323 11.38 15.00 24.62
CA PHE A 323 11.89 16.21 25.30
C PHE A 323 11.70 16.14 26.81
N ASN A 324 10.57 15.62 27.29
CA ASN A 324 10.36 15.39 28.72
C ASN A 324 11.38 14.38 29.31
N ILE A 325 11.72 13.33 28.57
CA ILE A 325 12.79 12.39 28.99
C ILE A 325 14.13 13.12 29.08
N ILE A 326 14.50 13.90 28.06
CA ILE A 326 15.76 14.66 28.03
C ILE A 326 15.85 15.62 29.22
N GLN A 327 14.76 16.37 29.47
CA GLN A 327 14.69 17.30 30.58
C GLN A 327 14.83 16.58 31.93
N THR A 328 14.20 15.40 32.08
CA THR A 328 14.27 14.60 33.31
C THR A 328 15.69 14.06 33.56
N LYS A 329 16.44 13.74 32.50
CA LYS A 329 17.84 13.29 32.60
C LYS A 329 18.83 14.39 32.91
N GLY A 330 18.49 15.65 32.64
CA GLY A 330 19.36 16.81 32.85
C GLY A 330 20.61 16.85 31.95
N HIS A 331 20.74 15.94 30.99
CA HIS A 331 21.81 15.95 30.00
C HIS A 331 21.35 15.28 28.71
N PHE A 332 21.92 15.71 27.59
CA PHE A 332 21.69 15.11 26.28
C PHE A 332 22.85 15.39 25.32
N ILE A 333 23.48 14.32 24.84
CA ILE A 333 24.60 14.36 23.91
C ILE A 333 24.17 13.80 22.55
N TYR A 334 24.17 14.65 21.52
CA TYR A 334 23.84 14.23 20.16
C TYR A 334 24.67 14.97 19.11
N LEU A 335 25.83 14.39 18.79
CA LEU A 335 26.82 15.00 17.88
C LEU A 335 26.36 15.09 16.42
N GLN A 336 25.27 14.41 16.07
CA GLN A 336 24.67 14.43 14.73
C GLN A 336 23.59 15.52 14.58
N PHE A 337 23.35 16.30 15.64
CA PHE A 337 22.35 17.38 15.66
C PHE A 337 22.47 18.31 14.46
N THR A 338 23.68 18.81 14.19
CA THR A 338 23.92 19.80 13.13
C THR A 338 23.74 19.28 11.71
N ASN A 339 23.75 17.96 11.54
CA ASN A 339 23.60 17.32 10.25
C ASN A 339 22.14 17.03 9.91
N TYR A 340 21.31 16.72 10.92
CA TYR A 340 20.01 16.11 10.68
C TYR A 340 18.82 16.80 11.36
N ILE A 341 19.00 17.57 12.42
CA ILE A 341 17.88 18.28 13.07
C ILE A 341 17.72 19.67 12.44
N ILE A 342 16.65 19.83 11.66
CA ILE A 342 16.33 21.04 10.89
C ILE A 342 14.94 21.59 11.19
N CYS A 343 14.08 20.82 11.87
CA CYS A 343 12.74 21.25 12.25
C CYS A 343 12.81 22.41 13.25
N VAL A 344 12.27 23.57 12.86
CA VAL A 344 12.30 24.80 13.66
C VAL A 344 11.69 24.60 15.04
N ASP A 345 10.53 23.94 15.13
CA ASP A 345 9.86 23.69 16.41
C ASP A 345 10.76 22.88 17.36
N MET A 346 11.46 21.85 16.85
CA MET A 346 12.41 21.07 17.64
C MET A 346 13.63 21.90 18.07
N ILE A 347 14.16 22.73 17.18
CA ILE A 347 15.29 23.63 17.46
C ILE A 347 14.91 24.63 18.56
N GLU A 348 13.69 25.19 18.49
CA GLU A 348 13.14 26.08 19.51
C GLU A 348 12.97 25.38 20.86
N GLN A 349 12.54 24.10 20.88
CA GLN A 349 12.48 23.34 22.13
C GLN A 349 13.87 23.15 22.76
N PHE A 350 14.88 22.80 21.98
CA PHE A 350 16.26 22.74 22.48
C PHE A 350 16.76 24.09 22.99
N MET A 351 16.42 25.17 22.30
CA MET A 351 16.73 26.53 22.75
C MET A 351 16.04 26.85 24.07
N SER A 352 14.76 26.51 24.21
CA SER A 352 13.97 26.72 25.42
C SER A 352 14.54 25.96 26.62
N MET A 353 14.90 24.68 26.45
CA MET A 353 15.53 23.89 27.51
C MET A 353 16.88 24.46 27.96
N TRP A 354 17.62 25.09 27.04
CA TRP A 354 18.87 25.76 27.38
C TRP A 354 18.68 27.05 28.18
N TYR A 355 17.61 27.82 27.91
CA TYR A 355 17.34 29.10 28.58
C TYR A 355 16.47 28.99 29.85
N SER A 356 15.50 28.09 29.87
CA SER A 356 14.56 27.90 30.97
C SER A 356 15.28 27.25 32.15
N HIS A 357 15.19 27.87 33.34
CA HIS A 357 15.78 27.39 34.60
C HIS A 357 17.32 27.42 34.72
N GLY A 358 18.01 28.34 34.03
CA GLY A 358 19.42 28.63 34.37
C GLY A 358 20.44 27.56 33.96
N GLY A 359 20.10 26.65 33.04
CA GLY A 359 21.02 25.64 32.50
C GLY A 359 20.99 24.30 33.23
N GLU A 360 19.84 23.89 33.77
CA GLU A 360 19.68 22.56 34.40
C GLU A 360 19.89 21.38 33.44
N VAL A 361 19.73 21.59 32.13
CA VAL A 361 19.96 20.55 31.11
C VAL A 361 21.26 20.83 30.35
N HIS A 362 22.22 19.91 30.46
CA HIS A 362 23.48 19.98 29.72
C HIS A 362 23.32 19.43 28.29
N LEU A 363 23.37 20.31 27.29
CA LEU A 363 23.24 19.94 25.87
C LEU A 363 24.59 19.98 25.15
N GLU A 364 24.91 18.91 24.44
CA GLU A 364 26.15 18.79 23.66
C GLU A 364 25.86 18.33 22.22
N PHE A 365 26.10 19.23 21.24
CA PHE A 365 25.70 19.04 19.83
C PHE A 365 26.86 19.03 18.84
N SER A 366 28.08 19.26 19.31
CA SER A 366 29.27 19.29 18.46
C SER A 366 30.48 18.68 19.17
N PRO A 367 31.36 17.94 18.47
CA PRO A 367 32.63 17.46 19.02
C PRO A 367 33.53 18.59 19.55
N ALA A 368 33.34 19.82 19.04
CA ALA A 368 34.04 20.99 19.55
C ALA A 368 33.63 21.32 21.00
N GLN A 369 32.40 20.99 21.40
CA GLN A 369 31.91 21.09 22.77
C GLN A 369 32.40 19.93 23.65
N ALA A 370 32.54 18.72 23.08
CA ALA A 370 33.04 17.50 23.74
C ALA A 370 34.48 17.60 24.26
N ASN A 371 35.33 18.33 23.54
CA ASN A 371 36.77 18.43 23.82
C ASN A 371 37.14 19.53 24.83
N LEU A 372 36.14 20.20 25.42
CA LEU A 372 36.37 21.05 26.59
C LEU A 372 36.44 20.11 27.80
N PRO A 373 37.64 19.88 28.39
CA PRO A 373 37.74 19.01 29.55
C PRO A 373 36.82 19.56 30.64
N SER A 374 36.24 18.69 31.47
CA SER A 374 35.55 19.04 32.71
C SER A 374 36.53 19.68 33.70
N LYS A 375 37.10 20.83 33.34
CA LYS A 375 38.04 21.58 34.14
C LYS A 375 37.21 22.36 35.13
N ARG A 376 37.16 21.77 36.32
CA ARG A 376 37.14 22.44 37.64
C ARG A 376 36.41 23.77 37.65
N ILE A 377 35.30 23.76 38.38
CA ILE A 377 34.78 24.88 39.20
C ILE A 377 35.88 25.94 39.41
N GLY A 378 35.78 27.05 38.68
CA GLY A 378 36.86 28.04 38.59
C GLY A 378 36.59 29.20 37.64
N THR A 379 35.79 30.17 38.13
CA THR A 379 35.80 31.61 37.78
C THR A 379 35.39 32.06 36.36
N ARG A 380 34.23 32.75 36.31
CA ARG A 380 33.82 33.83 35.37
C ARG A 380 34.55 33.85 34.00
N GLY A 381 34.15 32.99 33.06
CA GLY A 381 34.61 33.14 31.67
C GLY A 381 34.35 31.94 30.76
N ALA A 382 34.50 30.71 31.27
CA ALA A 382 34.35 29.48 30.47
C ALA A 382 32.92 29.26 29.96
N ASP A 383 31.91 29.57 30.76
CA ASP A 383 30.49 29.46 30.37
C ASP A 383 30.09 30.38 29.22
N LYS A 384 30.87 31.46 28.97
CA LYS A 384 30.57 32.41 27.89
C LYS A 384 30.88 31.81 26.53
N GLY A 385 31.99 31.08 26.39
CA GLY A 385 32.38 30.42 25.14
C GLY A 385 31.42 29.31 24.74
N VAL A 386 31.03 28.44 25.69
CA VAL A 386 30.05 27.37 25.44
C VAL A 386 28.68 27.93 25.03
N LYS A 387 28.25 29.03 25.66
CA LYS A 387 27.01 29.74 25.31
C LYS A 387 27.06 30.38 23.93
N ASP A 388 28.20 30.93 23.53
CA ASP A 388 28.36 31.55 22.21
C ASP A 388 28.44 30.49 21.11
N ASP A 389 29.09 29.35 21.35
CA ASP A 389 29.15 28.20 20.43
C ASP A 389 27.77 27.56 20.21
N PHE A 390 27.02 27.32 21.29
CA PHE A 390 25.65 26.81 21.20
C PHE A 390 24.76 27.77 20.40
N LYS A 391 24.82 29.08 20.68
CA LYS A 391 24.06 30.09 19.92
C LYS A 391 24.47 30.11 18.45
N GLN A 392 25.73 29.93 18.11
CA GLN A 392 26.18 29.84 16.72
C GLN A 392 25.64 28.59 16.04
N ILE A 393 25.68 27.43 16.70
CA ILE A 393 25.11 26.17 16.21
C ILE A 393 23.62 26.34 15.91
N ILE A 394 22.84 26.89 16.86
CA ILE A 394 21.41 27.09 16.67
C ILE A 394 21.12 28.10 15.55
N LYS A 395 21.85 29.21 15.48
CA LYS A 395 21.71 30.17 14.37
C LYS A 395 21.98 29.53 13.02
N GLN A 396 22.99 28.67 12.92
CA GLN A 396 23.30 27.95 11.68
C GLN A 396 22.19 26.96 11.30
N GLN A 397 21.56 26.30 12.27
CA GLN A 397 20.45 25.37 11.97
C GLN A 397 19.17 26.11 11.54
N ILE A 398 18.85 27.26 12.14
CA ILE A 398 17.68 28.06 11.74
C ILE A 398 17.83 28.62 10.31
N LEU A 399 19.06 28.79 9.82
CA LEU A 399 19.34 29.27 8.47
C LEU A 399 19.29 28.18 7.38
N LYS A 400 19.18 26.90 7.76
CA LYS A 400 18.99 25.77 6.84
C LYS A 400 17.50 25.54 6.61
#